data_AF-A0A444Y2C6-F1
#
_entry.id   AF-A0A444Y2C6-F1
#
_cell.length_a   1.000
_cell.length_b   1.000
_cell.length_c   1.000
_cell.angle_alpha   90.00
_cell.angle_beta   90.00
_cell.angle_gamma   90.00
#
_symmetry.space_group_name_H-M   'P 1'
#
loop_
_entity.id
_entity.type
_entity.pdbx_description
1 polymer ?
#
loop_
_entity_poly.entity_id
_entity_poly.type
_entity_poly.pdbx_seq_one_letter_code
_entity_poly.pdbx_strand_id
1 'polypeptide(L)'
;MYMLSLSQCVTDEILAPPIEVQAGCGGTKSRDTFLHFENFCHSGLSHLGIKLSNDINLKGIWKEAEPFLDLIGPFWSLRASLGPLLETLILLDRLLFLQEQDSTVEAYLLPIFDPMISPRNVAVIAKKTDKHLRSSCY
;
A
#
# COMPACT_ATOMS: atom_id res chain seq x y z
N MET A 1 8.06 -0.62 4.63
CA MET A 1 7.86 -0.04 5.99
C MET A 1 6.47 0.57 6.22
N TYR A 2 6.01 1.65 5.55
CA TYR A 2 4.66 2.22 5.82
C TYR A 2 3.48 1.30 5.50
N MET A 3 3.52 0.55 4.39
CA MET A 3 2.47 -0.41 4.03
C MET A 3 2.43 -1.64 4.96
N LEU A 4 3.58 -2.05 5.50
CA LEU A 4 3.68 -3.12 6.49
C LEU A 4 3.33 -2.63 7.89
N SER A 5 3.66 -1.40 8.25
CA SER A 5 3.29 -0.79 9.55
C SER A 5 1.80 -0.46 9.62
N LEU A 6 1.18 0.00 8.54
CA LEU A 6 -0.28 0.16 8.45
C LEU A 6 -0.99 -1.19 8.36
N SER A 7 -0.43 -2.16 7.61
CA SER A 7 -0.96 -3.53 7.63
C SER A 7 -0.82 -4.14 9.02
N GLN A 8 0.30 -4.02 9.72
CA GLN A 8 0.49 -4.54 11.08
C GLN A 8 -0.41 -3.85 12.10
N CYS A 9 -0.51 -2.52 12.07
CA CYS A 9 -1.43 -1.79 12.94
C CYS A 9 -2.89 -2.21 12.72
N VAL A 10 -3.26 -2.57 11.49
CA VAL A 10 -4.62 -3.01 11.13
C VAL A 10 -4.82 -4.52 11.31
N THR A 11 -3.80 -5.36 11.08
CA THR A 11 -3.87 -6.81 11.28
C THR A 11 -3.78 -7.17 12.75
N ASP A 12 -3.05 -6.42 13.57
CA ASP A 12 -3.06 -6.60 15.02
C ASP A 12 -4.40 -6.14 15.64
N GLU A 13 -5.13 -5.22 15.01
CA GLU A 13 -6.49 -4.82 15.43
C GLU A 13 -7.62 -5.71 14.86
N ILE A 14 -7.43 -6.36 13.70
CA ILE A 14 -8.45 -7.22 13.05
C ILE A 14 -8.24 -8.73 13.35
N LEU A 15 -7.04 -9.15 13.76
CA LEU A 15 -6.76 -10.52 14.22
C LEU A 15 -6.83 -10.66 15.75
N ALA A 16 -7.72 -9.90 16.40
CA ALA A 16 -8.47 -10.48 17.51
C ALA A 16 -9.26 -11.69 16.98
N PRO A 17 -9.56 -12.73 17.80
CA PRO A 17 -10.04 -14.02 17.30
C PRO A 17 -11.28 -13.84 16.41
N PRO A 18 -11.62 -14.84 15.57
CA PRO A 18 -12.64 -14.70 14.54
C PRO A 18 -13.85 -14.02 15.14
N ILE A 19 -14.37 -13.00 14.46
CA ILE A 19 -15.73 -12.52 14.73
C ILE A 19 -16.62 -13.74 14.49
N GLU A 20 -16.83 -14.54 15.53
CA GLU A 20 -18.00 -15.38 15.62
C GLU A 20 -19.14 -14.41 15.40
N VAL A 21 -19.92 -14.68 14.35
CA VAL A 21 -21.25 -14.11 14.21
C VAL A 21 -22.09 -14.73 15.34
N GLN A 22 -21.83 -14.30 16.57
CA GLN A 22 -22.72 -14.52 17.69
C GLN A 22 -23.79 -13.44 17.63
N ALA A 23 -24.99 -13.89 17.28
CA ALA A 23 -26.22 -13.16 17.50
C ALA A 23 -26.32 -12.79 18.99
N GLY A 24 -26.03 -11.53 19.32
CA GLY A 24 -26.08 -11.01 20.68
C GLY A 24 -26.11 -9.48 20.70
N CYS A 25 -27.29 -8.92 20.96
CA CYS A 25 -27.56 -7.51 21.27
C CYS A 25 -26.70 -7.05 22.48
N GLY A 26 -26.18 -5.83 22.64
CA GLY A 26 -26.27 -4.54 21.96
C GLY A 26 -25.47 -3.49 22.76
N GLY A 27 -25.09 -2.37 22.13
CA GLY A 27 -24.74 -1.11 22.82
C GLY A 27 -23.28 -0.65 22.87
N THR A 28 -22.28 -1.55 22.80
CA THR A 28 -20.86 -1.17 23.04
C THR A 28 -20.01 -0.94 21.79
N LYS A 29 -20.36 -1.56 20.65
CA LYS A 29 -19.55 -1.54 19.41
C LYS A 29 -19.30 -0.12 18.86
N SER A 30 -20.34 0.70 18.71
CA SER A 30 -20.25 2.02 18.03
C SER A 30 -19.39 3.03 18.81
N ARG A 31 -19.43 3.00 20.15
CA ARG A 31 -18.67 3.95 20.97
C ARG A 31 -17.17 3.64 20.94
N ASP A 32 -16.83 2.36 20.92
CA ASP A 32 -15.44 1.93 20.81
C ASP A 32 -14.90 2.23 19.40
N THR A 33 -15.65 1.94 18.32
CA THR A 33 -15.18 2.22 16.95
C THR A 33 -14.98 3.70 16.65
N PHE A 34 -15.87 4.59 17.15
CA PHE A 34 -15.69 6.03 17.02
C PHE A 34 -14.41 6.53 17.72
N LEU A 35 -14.07 5.97 18.89
CA LEU A 35 -12.85 6.35 19.61
C LEU A 35 -11.59 5.96 18.83
N HIS A 36 -11.59 4.80 18.17
CA HIS A 36 -10.47 4.40 17.30
C HIS A 36 -10.32 5.37 16.11
N PHE A 37 -11.44 5.76 15.50
CA PHE A 37 -11.45 6.78 14.44
C PHE A 37 -10.89 8.14 14.93
N GLU A 38 -11.33 8.61 16.09
CA GLU A 38 -10.86 9.87 16.69
C GLU A 38 -9.35 9.81 16.97
N ASN A 39 -8.87 8.73 17.58
CA ASN A 39 -7.45 8.51 17.84
C ASN A 39 -6.62 8.45 16.55
N PHE A 40 -7.13 7.78 15.51
CA PHE A 40 -6.50 7.73 14.20
C PHE A 40 -6.35 9.13 13.59
N CYS A 41 -7.41 9.96 13.64
CA CYS A 41 -7.35 11.33 13.16
C CYS A 41 -6.32 12.17 13.93
N HIS A 42 -6.31 12.08 15.26
CA HIS A 42 -5.34 12.81 16.08
C HIS A 42 -3.90 12.40 15.77
N SER A 43 -3.61 11.10 15.72
CA SER A 43 -2.27 10.60 15.40
C SER A 43 -1.84 11.01 13.99
N GLY A 44 -2.69 10.78 12.98
CA GLY A 44 -2.40 11.13 11.59
C GLY A 44 -2.08 12.61 11.39
N LEU A 45 -2.89 13.51 11.96
CA LEU A 45 -2.66 14.95 11.85
C LEU A 45 -1.41 15.40 12.61
N SER A 46 -1.15 14.83 13.79
CA SER A 46 0.04 15.17 14.58
C SER A 46 1.35 14.82 13.85
N HIS A 47 1.39 13.69 13.13
CA HIS A 47 2.53 13.32 12.30
C HIS A 47 2.76 14.29 11.13
N LEU A 48 1.71 14.98 10.67
CA LEU A 48 1.80 16.05 9.67
C LEU A 48 2.13 17.42 10.30
N GLY A 49 2.30 17.51 11.63
CA GLY A 49 2.49 18.77 12.34
C GLY A 49 1.24 19.64 12.42
N ILE A 50 0.06 19.10 12.09
CA ILE A 50 -1.22 19.80 12.09
C ILE A 50 -1.93 19.51 13.41
N LYS A 51 -2.34 20.55 14.13
CA LYS A 51 -3.22 20.38 15.30
C LYS A 51 -4.66 20.25 14.82
N LEU A 52 -5.35 19.22 15.28
CA LEU A 52 -6.79 19.08 15.07
C LEU A 52 -7.49 20.27 15.75
N SER A 53 -8.16 21.12 14.97
CA SER A 53 -8.95 22.22 15.52
C SER A 53 -10.23 21.69 16.15
N ASN A 54 -10.67 22.33 17.24
CA ASN A 54 -11.96 22.04 17.87
C ASN A 54 -13.17 22.34 16.96
N ASP A 55 -12.96 23.10 15.88
CA ASP A 55 -14.01 23.42 14.90
C ASP A 55 -14.36 22.24 13.97
N ILE A 56 -13.51 21.21 13.91
CA ILE A 56 -13.71 20.06 13.02
C ILE A 56 -14.74 19.11 13.64
N ASN A 57 -15.84 18.88 12.93
CA ASN A 57 -16.92 18.00 13.40
C ASN A 57 -16.60 16.51 13.11
N LEU A 58 -15.70 15.91 13.89
CA LEU A 58 -15.33 14.48 13.73
C LEU A 58 -16.53 13.53 13.86
N LYS A 59 -17.48 13.85 14.75
CA LYS A 59 -18.68 13.01 14.95
C LYS A 59 -19.57 12.97 13.71
N GLY A 60 -19.70 14.08 12.99
CA GLY A 60 -20.47 14.19 11.75
C GLY A 60 -19.81 13.41 10.63
N ILE A 61 -18.49 13.56 10.48
CA ILE A 61 -17.68 12.80 9.52
C ILE A 61 -17.79 11.30 9.80
N TRP A 62 -17.69 10.89 11.07
CA TRP A 62 -17.89 9.49 11.46
C TRP A 62 -19.26 8.97 11.06
N LYS A 63 -20.34 9.71 11.37
CA LYS A 63 -21.71 9.30 11.02
C LYS A 63 -21.92 9.15 9.51
N GLU A 64 -21.25 9.97 8.71
CA GLU A 64 -21.29 9.85 7.25
C GLU A 64 -20.54 8.60 6.75
N ALA A 65 -19.42 8.25 7.39
CA ALA A 65 -18.57 7.13 7.01
C ALA A 65 -19.00 5.77 7.60
N GLU A 66 -19.68 5.76 8.75
CA GLU A 66 -20.12 4.57 9.50
C GLU A 66 -20.85 3.52 8.64
N PRO A 67 -21.74 3.88 7.68
CA PRO A 67 -22.41 2.90 6.83
C PRO A 67 -21.46 2.07 5.94
N PHE A 68 -20.22 2.52 5.74
CA PHE A 68 -19.26 1.88 4.83
C PHE A 68 -18.21 1.03 5.56
N LEU A 69 -18.28 0.89 6.88
CA LEU A 69 -17.27 0.16 7.66
C LEU A 69 -17.09 -1.29 7.20
N ASP A 70 -18.18 -1.97 6.85
CA ASP A 70 -18.15 -3.35 6.39
C ASP A 70 -17.46 -3.50 5.01
N LEU A 71 -17.32 -2.41 4.26
CA LEU A 71 -16.60 -2.40 2.97
C LEU A 71 -15.09 -2.19 3.12
N ILE A 72 -14.63 -1.71 4.28
CA ILE A 72 -13.21 -1.45 4.53
C ILE A 72 -12.41 -2.74 4.37
N GLY A 73 -12.74 -3.80 5.13
CA GLY A 73 -12.02 -5.08 5.06
C GLY A 73 -11.86 -5.60 3.62
N PRO A 74 -12.96 -5.83 2.88
CA PRO A 74 -12.91 -6.27 1.48
C PRO A 74 -12.09 -5.37 0.56
N PHE A 75 -12.25 -4.04 0.67
CA PHE A 75 -11.52 -3.10 -0.16
C PHE A 75 -10.01 -3.12 0.11
N TRP A 76 -9.61 -3.22 1.38
CA TRP A 76 -8.21 -3.32 1.77
C TRP A 76 -7.60 -4.65 1.33
N SER A 77 -8.32 -5.77 1.45
CA SER A 77 -7.87 -7.07 0.94
C SER A 77 -7.70 -7.06 -0.58
N LEU A 78 -8.63 -6.44 -1.31
CA LEU A 78 -8.53 -6.30 -2.76
C LEU A 78 -7.31 -5.45 -3.14
N ARG A 79 -7.11 -4.31 -2.47
CA ARG A 79 -5.94 -3.46 -2.68
C ARG A 79 -4.63 -4.20 -2.40
N ALA A 80 -4.55 -4.95 -1.30
CA ALA A 80 -3.36 -5.69 -0.90
C ALA A 80 -3.03 -6.84 -1.88
N SER A 81 -4.05 -7.53 -2.40
CA SER A 81 -3.86 -8.62 -3.37
C SER A 81 -3.54 -8.12 -4.78
N LEU A 82 -4.18 -7.04 -5.24
CA LEU A 82 -3.94 -6.48 -6.57
C LEU A 82 -2.66 -5.64 -6.66
N GLY A 83 -2.19 -5.06 -5.57
CA GLY A 83 -0.99 -4.23 -5.54
C GLY A 83 0.23 -4.90 -6.21
N PRO A 84 0.66 -6.09 -5.74
CA PRO A 84 1.79 -6.81 -6.34
C PRO A 84 1.58 -7.20 -7.80
N LEU A 85 0.35 -7.52 -8.20
CA LEU A 85 0.01 -7.84 -9.59
C LEU A 85 0.18 -6.62 -10.49
N LEU A 86 -0.38 -5.48 -10.09
CA LEU A 86 -0.24 -4.22 -10.84
C LEU A 86 1.21 -3.76 -10.92
N GLU A 87 1.97 -3.90 -9.83
CA GLU A 87 3.41 -3.59 -9.81
C GLU A 87 4.16 -4.45 -10.82
N THR A 88 3.91 -5.77 -10.84
CA THR A 88 4.55 -6.69 -11.79
C THR A 88 4.16 -6.38 -13.24
N LEU A 89 2.88 -6.09 -13.51
CA LEU A 89 2.41 -5.75 -14.86
C LEU A 89 3.09 -4.50 -15.39
N ILE A 90 3.19 -3.44 -14.58
CA ILE A 90 3.88 -2.19 -14.97
C ILE A 90 5.36 -2.46 -15.22
N LEU A 91 6.02 -3.22 -14.35
CA LEU A 91 7.45 -3.55 -14.49
C LEU A 91 7.73 -4.36 -15.76
N LEU A 92 6.86 -5.33 -16.09
CA LEU A 92 6.96 -6.13 -17.31
C LEU A 92 6.70 -5.29 -18.56
N ASP A 93 5.67 -4.44 -18.56
CA ASP A 93 5.40 -3.50 -19.66
C ASP A 93 6.64 -2.64 -19.98
N ARG A 94 7.26 -2.05 -18.95
CA ARG A 94 8.47 -1.25 -19.13
C ARG A 94 9.68 -2.07 -19.57
N LEU A 95 9.83 -3.30 -19.08
CA LEU A 95 10.91 -4.20 -19.51
C LEU A 95 10.76 -4.55 -21.00
N LEU A 96 9.56 -4.96 -21.43
CA LEU A 96 9.28 -5.34 -22.81
C LEU A 96 9.53 -4.17 -23.76
N PHE A 97 9.04 -2.98 -23.42
CA PHE A 97 9.31 -1.76 -24.19
C PHE A 97 10.81 -1.51 -24.42
N LEU A 98 11.64 -1.77 -23.40
CA LEU A 98 13.10 -1.59 -23.49
C LEU A 98 13.78 -2.70 -24.31
N GLN A 99 13.26 -3.92 -24.25
CA GLN A 99 13.77 -5.06 -25.00
C GLN A 99 13.37 -5.02 -26.48
N GLU A 100 12.29 -4.34 -26.82
CA GLU A 100 11.87 -4.06 -28.20
C GLU A 100 12.74 -3.02 -28.90
N GLN A 101 13.52 -2.23 -28.15
CA GLN A 101 14.49 -1.31 -28.77
C GLN A 101 15.52 -2.14 -29.56
N ASP A 102 15.96 -1.62 -30.71
CA ASP A 102 17.05 -2.22 -31.49
C ASP A 102 18.22 -2.62 -30.58
N SER A 103 19.07 -3.57 -31.01
CA SER A 103 20.07 -4.33 -30.21
C SER A 103 21.17 -3.52 -29.48
N THR A 104 20.92 -2.25 -29.24
CA THR A 104 21.62 -1.22 -28.49
C THR A 104 21.25 -1.17 -27.00
N VAL A 105 20.20 -1.85 -26.54
CA VAL A 105 19.78 -1.84 -25.12
C VAL A 105 19.66 -3.25 -24.56
N GLU A 106 20.25 -3.44 -23.39
CA GLU A 106 20.22 -4.67 -22.60
C GLU A 106 19.45 -4.37 -21.31
N ALA A 107 18.28 -5.00 -21.10
CA ALA A 107 17.39 -4.68 -19.98
C ALA A 107 16.96 -5.90 -19.17
N TYR A 108 16.87 -5.72 -17.84
CA TYR A 108 16.61 -6.75 -16.85
C TYR A 108 15.69 -6.26 -15.73
N LEU A 109 14.95 -7.18 -15.12
CA LEU A 109 14.29 -6.98 -13.83
C LEU A 109 15.09 -7.69 -12.73
N LEU A 110 15.47 -6.98 -11.68
CA LEU A 110 16.28 -7.53 -10.59
C LEU A 110 15.71 -7.16 -9.21
N PRO A 111 15.59 -8.12 -8.28
CA PRO A 111 15.24 -7.84 -6.89
C PRO A 111 16.46 -7.25 -6.17
N ILE A 112 16.51 -5.93 -6.03
CA ILE A 112 17.67 -5.21 -5.45
C ILE A 112 17.51 -4.94 -3.96
N PHE A 113 16.30 -5.06 -3.40
CA PHE A 113 16.03 -4.85 -1.98
C PHE A 113 15.50 -6.12 -1.29
N ASP A 114 15.63 -6.16 0.03
CA ASP A 114 14.97 -7.18 0.84
C ASP A 114 13.45 -6.93 0.86
N PRO A 115 12.62 -7.87 0.39
CA PRO A 115 11.16 -7.72 0.40
C PRO A 115 10.58 -7.53 1.81
N MET A 116 11.26 -7.99 2.86
CA MET A 116 10.83 -7.80 4.25
C MET A 116 10.99 -6.34 4.72
N ILE A 117 11.96 -5.61 4.17
CA ILE A 117 12.20 -4.19 4.48
C ILE A 117 11.34 -3.31 3.57
N SER A 118 11.36 -3.60 2.26
CA SER A 118 10.60 -2.92 1.23
C SER A 118 9.90 -3.92 0.31
N PRO A 119 8.57 -4.04 0.38
CA PRO A 119 7.80 -4.87 -0.56
C PRO A 119 8.02 -4.49 -2.03
N ARG A 120 8.39 -3.22 -2.28
CA ARG A 120 8.82 -2.73 -3.60
C ARG A 120 10.30 -3.00 -3.77
N ASN A 121 10.64 -4.23 -4.15
CA ASN A 121 12.02 -4.70 -4.17
C ASN A 121 12.62 -4.92 -5.55
N VAL A 122 11.82 -4.89 -6.62
CA VAL A 122 12.26 -5.13 -7.98
C VAL A 122 12.55 -3.81 -8.70
N ALA A 123 13.66 -3.76 -9.43
CA ALA A 123 14.04 -2.63 -10.28
C ALA A 123 14.24 -3.06 -11.74
N VAL A 124 13.87 -2.17 -12.66
CA VAL A 124 14.26 -2.25 -14.08
C VAL A 124 15.66 -1.69 -14.22
N ILE A 125 16.60 -2.49 -14.71
CA ILE A 125 17.97 -2.07 -15.03
C ILE A 125 18.15 -2.17 -16.54
N ALA A 126 18.51 -1.06 -17.17
CA ALA A 126 18.78 -1.00 -18.60
C ALA A 126 20.17 -0.43 -18.86
N LYS A 127 20.92 -1.08 -19.74
CA LYS A 127 22.26 -0.70 -20.15
C LYS A 127 22.28 -0.50 -21.66
N LYS A 128 22.69 0.68 -22.10
CA LYS A 128 22.94 0.95 -23.52
C LYS A 128 24.28 0.33 -23.92
N THR A 129 24.28 -0.60 -24.86
CA THR A 129 25.48 -1.18 -25.47
C THR A 129 25.82 -0.43 -26.76
N ASP A 130 26.93 0.30 -26.75
CA ASP A 130 27.47 0.88 -27.98
C ASP A 130 28.22 -0.20 -28.78
N LYS A 131 27.57 -0.72 -29.82
CA LYS A 131 28.19 -1.70 -30.73
C LYS A 131 29.14 -1.04 -31.74
N HIS A 132 29.17 0.29 -31.84
CA HIS A 132 29.93 1.01 -32.87
C HIS A 132 31.36 1.40 -32.43
N LEU A 133 31.71 1.24 -31.15
CA LEU A 133 33.04 1.55 -30.62
C LEU A 133 33.98 0.35 -30.50
N ARG A 134 33.55 -0.87 -30.86
CA ARG A 134 34.39 -2.08 -30.77
C ARG A 134 35.09 -2.49 -32.07
N SER A 135 34.94 -1.75 -33.16
CA SER A 135 35.56 -2.05 -34.46
C SER A 135 36.72 -1.13 -34.87
N SER A 136 37.20 -0.21 -34.01
CA SER A 136 38.30 0.72 -34.36
C SER A 136 39.60 0.50 -33.58
N CYS A 137 39.76 -0.64 -32.90
CA CYS A 137 41.02 -1.01 -32.26
C CYS A 137 41.46 -2.42 -32.69
N TYR A 138 41.76 -2.59 -33.97
CA TYR A 138 42.76 -3.55 -34.49
C TYR A 138 43.32 -3.02 -35.81
#